data_AF-A0A8H3GG69-F1
#
_entry.id   AF-A0A8H3GG69-F1
#
_cell.length_a   1.000
_cell.length_b   1.000
_cell.length_c   1.000
_cell.angle_alpha   90.00
_cell.angle_beta   90.00
_cell.angle_gamma   90.00
#
_symmetry.space_group_name_H-M   'P 1'
#
loop_
_entity.id
_entity.type
_entity.pdbx_description
1 polymer ?
#
loop_
_entity_poly.entity_id
_entity_poly.type
_entity_poly.pdbx_seq_one_letter_code
_entity_poly.pdbx_strand_id
1 'polypeptide(L)'
;MNTIRTAPVRALLRPRAGLCPSTQVVRSIQARSLHITDVLHKKKRSALNEDDADAIQDEEDLFASPSEVQAENKRSLSTAGLTVSAEKLENRRSGRFQLTKATIMDHPAFAAAYRRLNPGKASSSENTQIQIPIRRLKRMHGPKRALLVKMITIAATRAELLDFVDIFKVYRQAGWHIDDLARLDFIGRCIHLKAPDIALAILYHRPIFGFDIPTLTSARALMRSLLSIPWPPPDADKTPLPEDITLPTETPLAHALLLANLFDVYGLPPAETDKVACVLLLGGSAQQLKAGSDTEDANTILQLVRETAENQRTQTEGPVLNSQDPKVKNGKLVATSQAIKERGKSTSEAARARTAPLYNDELTVSERTWVKRRLDKFVEWAQEQGQDTAWVNNLRVA
;
A
#
# COMPACT_ATOMS: atom_id res chain seq x y z
N MET A 1 -5.30 -33.74 50.36
CA MET A 1 -6.67 -33.79 49.83
C MET A 1 -7.13 -32.36 49.62
N ASN A 2 -7.03 -31.84 48.39
CA ASN A 2 -7.37 -30.45 48.06
C ASN A 2 -8.57 -30.43 47.12
N THR A 3 -9.71 -29.96 47.64
CA THR A 3 -10.96 -29.71 46.91
C THR A 3 -10.88 -28.43 46.10
N ILE A 4 -11.02 -28.55 44.78
CA ILE A 4 -11.16 -27.43 43.84
C ILE A 4 -12.65 -27.08 43.73
N ARG A 5 -13.03 -25.85 44.11
CA ARG A 5 -14.36 -25.27 43.92
C ARG A 5 -14.46 -24.69 42.50
N THR A 6 -15.39 -25.20 41.71
CA THR A 6 -15.84 -24.63 40.44
C THR A 6 -16.97 -23.62 40.69
N ALA A 7 -16.90 -22.45 40.04
CA ALA A 7 -17.97 -21.45 40.03
C ALA A 7 -18.65 -21.44 38.63
N PRO A 8 -19.98 -21.30 38.53
CA PRO A 8 -20.68 -21.35 37.26
C PRO A 8 -20.78 -19.96 36.59
N VAL A 9 -20.61 -19.98 35.27
CA VAL A 9 -20.76 -18.84 34.35
C VAL A 9 -22.24 -18.52 34.15
N ARG A 10 -22.69 -17.33 34.56
CA ARG A 10 -24.01 -16.78 34.23
C ARG A 10 -24.00 -16.16 32.84
N ALA A 11 -24.88 -16.66 31.98
CA ALA A 11 -25.20 -16.08 30.68
C ALA A 11 -26.08 -14.83 30.87
N LEU A 12 -25.68 -13.70 30.29
CA LEU A 12 -26.49 -12.49 30.17
C LEU A 12 -27.00 -12.36 28.73
N LEU A 13 -28.28 -12.65 28.56
CA LEU A 13 -29.06 -12.33 27.35
C LEU A 13 -29.31 -10.82 27.33
N ARG A 14 -28.94 -10.13 26.24
CA ARG A 14 -29.39 -8.77 25.94
C ARG A 14 -30.56 -8.81 24.95
N PRO A 15 -31.60 -7.98 25.13
CA PRO A 15 -32.71 -7.89 24.20
C PRO A 15 -32.35 -7.06 22.95
N ARG A 16 -32.81 -7.52 21.79
CA ARG A 16 -32.79 -6.80 20.51
C ARG A 16 -33.90 -5.74 20.52
N ALA A 17 -33.52 -4.46 20.48
CA ALA A 17 -34.43 -3.38 20.11
C ALA A 17 -34.43 -3.23 18.58
N GLY A 18 -35.63 -3.24 17.99
CA GLY A 18 -35.86 -3.10 16.55
C GLY A 18 -35.60 -1.66 16.07
N LEU A 19 -34.99 -1.54 14.90
CA LEU A 19 -34.80 -0.28 14.18
C LEU A 19 -35.92 -0.13 13.13
N CYS A 20 -36.64 0.98 13.18
CA CYS A 20 -37.57 1.41 12.14
C CYS A 20 -36.81 1.86 10.87
N PRO A 21 -37.34 1.58 9.66
CA PRO A 21 -36.76 2.09 8.42
C PRO A 21 -37.08 3.59 8.23
N SER A 22 -36.04 4.37 7.93
CA SER A 22 -36.12 5.79 7.58
C SER A 22 -36.43 5.94 6.09
N THR A 23 -37.54 6.62 5.79
CA THR A 23 -37.95 7.02 4.43
C THR A 23 -36.98 8.07 3.87
N GLN A 24 -36.26 7.73 2.79
CA GLN A 24 -35.42 8.65 2.04
C GLN A 24 -36.29 9.56 1.14
N VAL A 25 -36.19 10.87 1.37
CA VAL A 25 -36.70 11.91 0.48
C VAL A 25 -35.65 12.18 -0.60
N VAL A 26 -35.99 11.90 -1.86
CA VAL A 26 -35.17 12.21 -3.04
C VAL A 26 -35.14 13.73 -3.24
N ARG A 27 -33.95 14.35 -3.16
CA ARG A 27 -33.72 15.74 -3.58
C ARG A 27 -33.00 15.75 -4.92
N SER A 28 -33.61 16.38 -5.92
CA SER A 28 -33.07 16.63 -7.25
C SER A 28 -31.85 17.55 -7.20
N ILE A 29 -30.73 17.12 -7.76
CA ILE A 29 -29.49 17.92 -7.86
C ILE A 29 -29.57 18.78 -9.13
N GLN A 30 -29.60 20.10 -8.95
CA GLN A 30 -29.43 21.09 -10.01
C GLN A 30 -27.95 21.14 -10.43
N ALA A 31 -27.67 20.85 -11.70
CA ALA A 31 -26.34 20.94 -12.28
C ALA A 31 -25.92 22.43 -12.41
N ARG A 32 -24.77 22.79 -11.83
CA ARG A 32 -24.13 24.09 -12.03
C ARG A 32 -23.12 23.97 -13.17
N SER A 33 -23.32 24.74 -14.23
CA SER A 33 -22.42 24.89 -15.37
C SER A 33 -21.08 25.49 -14.95
N LEU A 34 -19.97 24.84 -15.32
CA LEU A 34 -18.62 25.38 -15.19
C LEU A 34 -18.35 26.38 -16.32
N HIS A 35 -18.05 27.63 -15.98
CA HIS A 35 -17.52 28.61 -16.92
C HIS A 35 -16.06 28.27 -17.24
N ILE A 36 -15.78 27.95 -18.50
CA ILE A 36 -14.44 27.83 -19.06
C ILE A 36 -14.04 29.25 -19.49
N THR A 37 -12.95 29.77 -18.94
CA THR A 37 -12.31 31.01 -19.42
C THR A 37 -11.00 30.65 -20.09
N ASP A 38 -10.85 31.05 -21.35
CA ASP A 38 -9.65 30.85 -22.17
C ASP A 38 -8.46 31.62 -21.59
N VAL A 39 -7.37 30.89 -21.33
CA VAL A 39 -6.09 31.46 -20.91
C VAL A 39 -5.26 31.72 -22.16
N LEU A 40 -5.20 32.98 -22.57
CA LEU A 40 -4.32 33.49 -23.63
C LEU A 40 -2.84 33.27 -23.28
N HIS A 41 -2.15 32.45 -24.08
CA HIS A 41 -0.71 32.24 -23.98
C HIS A 41 0.07 33.49 -24.44
N LYS A 42 0.65 34.23 -23.49
CA LYS A 42 1.65 35.28 -23.77
C LYS A 42 2.99 34.65 -24.13
N LYS A 43 3.32 34.68 -25.43
CA LYS A 43 4.63 34.30 -26.01
C LYS A 43 5.70 35.28 -25.56
N LYS A 44 6.67 34.81 -24.76
CA LYS A 44 7.85 35.57 -24.32
C LYS A 44 8.91 35.53 -25.44
N ARG A 45 9.05 36.63 -26.18
CA ARG A 45 10.19 36.87 -27.10
C ARG A 45 11.44 37.12 -26.25
N SER A 46 12.48 36.32 -26.47
CA SER A 46 13.84 36.58 -26.00
C SER A 46 14.57 37.37 -27.08
N ALA A 47 15.20 38.47 -26.70
CA ALA A 47 16.04 39.28 -27.57
C ALA A 47 17.25 38.48 -28.07
N LEU A 48 17.48 38.56 -29.37
CA LEU A 48 18.68 38.09 -30.07
C LEU A 48 19.47 39.37 -30.41
N ASN A 49 20.74 39.43 -30.04
CA ASN A 49 21.65 40.50 -30.44
C ASN A 49 22.05 40.31 -31.91
N GLU A 50 22.10 41.43 -32.63
CA GLU A 50 22.58 41.59 -34.00
C GLU A 50 24.12 41.64 -34.02
N ASP A 51 24.73 40.95 -35.00
CA ASP A 51 25.82 41.43 -35.86
C ASP A 51 26.43 40.21 -36.59
N ASP A 52 25.97 39.95 -37.82
CA ASP A 52 26.84 39.97 -38.99
C ASP A 52 26.00 39.79 -40.26
N ALA A 53 26.24 40.69 -41.21
CA ALA A 53 25.66 40.70 -42.53
C ALA A 53 26.46 39.76 -43.44
N ASP A 54 25.79 38.86 -44.16
CA ASP A 54 25.96 38.72 -45.61
C ASP A 54 25.05 37.64 -46.23
N ALA A 55 24.62 37.95 -47.45
CA ALA A 55 24.14 37.06 -48.52
C ALA A 55 22.77 36.37 -48.40
N ILE A 56 21.79 37.08 -48.97
CA ILE A 56 20.61 36.63 -49.72
C ILE A 56 20.90 35.40 -50.61
N GLN A 57 20.06 34.35 -50.61
CA GLN A 57 19.10 33.99 -51.68
C GLN A 57 18.50 32.57 -51.51
N ASP A 58 17.22 32.47 -51.86
CA ASP A 58 16.47 31.30 -52.38
C ASP A 58 16.19 30.12 -51.43
N GLU A 59 14.93 29.97 -50.98
CA GLU A 59 13.76 29.37 -51.66
C GLU A 59 13.66 27.86 -51.34
N GLU A 60 12.44 27.47 -50.97
CA GLU A 60 11.91 26.10 -51.03
C GLU A 60 12.57 25.00 -50.17
N ASP A 61 11.85 24.55 -49.13
CA ASP A 61 11.34 23.17 -49.02
C ASP A 61 10.93 22.86 -47.56
N LEU A 62 9.67 23.11 -47.23
CA LEU A 62 9.12 22.94 -45.88
C LEU A 62 8.49 21.55 -45.63
N PHE A 63 8.74 20.55 -46.49
CA PHE A 63 8.24 19.18 -46.29
C PHE A 63 9.16 18.10 -46.91
N ALA A 64 10.44 18.08 -46.55
CA ALA A 64 11.30 16.92 -46.82
C ALA A 64 11.10 15.81 -45.77
N SER A 65 10.77 14.62 -46.27
CA SER A 65 10.55 13.36 -45.56
C SER A 65 11.86 12.75 -45.01
N PRO A 66 11.82 11.75 -44.11
CA PRO A 66 13.00 11.25 -43.42
C PRO A 66 13.72 10.20 -44.26
N SER A 67 14.94 10.52 -44.70
CA SER A 67 15.96 9.57 -45.15
C SER A 67 17.28 10.02 -44.53
N GLU A 68 17.81 9.26 -43.57
CA GLU A 68 18.79 8.19 -43.78
C GLU A 68 20.23 8.75 -43.83
N VAL A 69 21.04 8.25 -42.89
CA VAL A 69 22.50 8.37 -42.79
C VAL A 69 23.09 9.76 -42.48
N GLN A 70 23.36 10.01 -41.19
CA GLN A 70 24.62 10.67 -40.81
C GLN A 70 25.17 10.06 -39.53
N ALA A 71 26.21 9.25 -39.71
CA ALA A 71 27.13 8.84 -38.68
C ALA A 71 28.06 10.01 -38.30
N GLU A 72 28.58 9.93 -37.07
CA GLU A 72 29.75 10.66 -36.57
C GLU A 72 29.55 12.14 -36.17
N ASN A 73 29.03 12.32 -34.95
CA ASN A 73 29.72 13.18 -33.98
C ASN A 73 29.34 12.80 -32.54
N LYS A 74 30.02 11.79 -32.00
CA LYS A 74 29.97 11.45 -30.56
C LYS A 74 30.72 12.52 -29.77
N ARG A 75 30.07 13.66 -29.52
CA ARG A 75 30.42 14.49 -28.36
C ARG A 75 30.02 13.72 -27.11
N SER A 76 31.04 13.27 -26.40
CA SER A 76 30.99 12.71 -25.05
C SER A 76 30.32 13.70 -24.10
N LEU A 77 28.99 13.62 -24.01
CA LEU A 77 28.20 14.20 -22.93
C LEU A 77 28.68 13.54 -21.63
N SER A 78 29.42 14.32 -20.85
CA SER A 78 29.98 13.92 -19.57
C SER A 78 28.85 13.56 -18.57
N THR A 79 28.77 12.29 -18.22
CA THR A 79 27.85 11.70 -17.22
C THR A 79 27.93 12.38 -15.84
N ALA A 80 28.97 13.17 -15.58
CA ALA A 80 29.17 13.93 -14.34
C ALA A 80 28.12 15.03 -14.08
N GLY A 81 27.38 15.50 -15.11
CA GLY A 81 26.36 16.54 -14.93
C GLY A 81 25.00 16.04 -14.40
N LEU A 82 24.69 14.75 -14.57
CA LEU A 82 23.38 14.19 -14.21
C LEU A 82 23.21 13.99 -12.69
N THR A 83 24.28 13.61 -11.99
CA THR A 83 24.23 13.30 -10.54
C THR A 83 23.98 14.55 -9.69
N VAL A 84 24.62 15.67 -10.01
CA VAL A 84 24.45 16.95 -9.29
C VAL A 84 23.01 17.47 -9.38
N SER A 85 22.32 17.20 -10.49
CA SER A 85 20.93 17.64 -10.68
C SER A 85 19.94 16.84 -9.82
N ALA A 86 20.17 15.53 -9.66
CA ALA A 86 19.32 14.63 -8.89
C ALA A 86 19.42 14.92 -7.39
N GLU A 87 20.64 15.07 -6.87
CA GLU A 87 20.88 15.38 -5.45
C GLU A 87 20.26 16.72 -5.05
N LYS A 88 20.39 17.75 -5.90
CA LYS A 88 19.75 19.06 -5.67
C LYS A 88 18.22 18.96 -5.64
N LEU A 89 17.63 18.09 -6.46
CA LEU A 89 16.19 17.87 -6.47
C LEU A 89 15.74 17.13 -5.20
N GLU A 90 16.50 16.13 -4.75
CA GLU A 90 16.24 15.39 -3.52
C GLU A 90 16.33 16.29 -2.29
N ASN A 91 17.39 17.09 -2.16
CA ASN A 91 17.55 18.06 -1.08
C ASN A 91 16.39 19.07 -1.05
N ARG A 92 15.90 19.50 -2.22
CA ARG A 92 14.71 20.36 -2.32
C ARG A 92 13.42 19.66 -1.89
N ARG A 93 13.27 18.37 -2.19
CA ARG A 93 12.11 17.56 -1.74
C ARG A 93 12.16 17.35 -0.23
N SER A 94 13.31 16.98 0.31
CA SER A 94 13.50 16.80 1.76
C SER A 94 13.25 18.10 2.53
N GLY A 95 13.75 19.24 2.04
CA GLY A 95 13.44 20.54 2.66
C GLY A 95 11.94 20.87 2.68
N ARG A 96 11.21 20.54 1.60
CA ARG A 96 9.74 20.69 1.56
C ARG A 96 9.03 19.71 2.48
N PHE A 97 9.56 18.49 2.61
CA PHE A 97 9.07 17.49 3.54
C PHE A 97 9.19 17.98 4.97
N GLN A 98 10.37 18.44 5.39
CA GLN A 98 10.59 18.98 6.75
C GLN A 98 9.72 20.20 7.04
N LEU A 99 9.54 21.12 6.08
CA LEU A 99 8.64 22.26 6.23
C LEU A 99 7.18 21.82 6.44
N THR A 100 6.73 20.82 5.67
CA THR A 100 5.35 20.30 5.77
C THR A 100 5.16 19.53 7.08
N LYS A 101 6.16 18.75 7.49
CA LYS A 101 6.22 18.08 8.79
C LYS A 101 6.12 19.09 9.92
N ALA A 102 6.98 20.11 9.95
CA ALA A 102 6.92 21.20 10.93
C ALA A 102 5.54 21.86 10.97
N THR A 103 4.95 22.15 9.80
CA THR A 103 3.59 22.72 9.71
C THR A 103 2.52 21.82 10.35
N ILE A 104 2.63 20.49 10.22
CA ILE A 104 1.73 19.53 10.87
C ILE A 104 2.00 19.48 12.37
N MET A 105 3.27 19.41 12.77
CA MET A 105 3.71 19.35 14.17
C MET A 105 3.30 20.59 14.97
N ASP A 106 3.37 21.77 14.35
CA ASP A 106 3.02 23.07 14.95
C ASP A 106 1.51 23.31 15.01
N HIS A 107 0.69 22.47 14.36
CA HIS A 107 -0.76 22.60 14.44
C HIS A 107 -1.19 22.41 15.91
N PRO A 108 -1.93 23.34 16.54
CA PRO A 108 -2.15 23.35 17.99
C PRO A 108 -2.84 22.08 18.48
N ALA A 109 -3.81 21.54 17.71
CA ALA A 109 -4.45 20.27 18.04
C ALA A 109 -3.49 19.08 17.94
N PHE A 110 -2.61 19.07 16.92
CA PHE A 110 -1.63 18.00 16.71
C PHE A 110 -0.53 18.07 17.78
N ALA A 111 0.04 19.24 18.00
CA ALA A 111 1.03 19.50 19.05
C ALA A 111 0.53 19.04 20.43
N ALA A 112 -0.72 19.38 20.78
CA ALA A 112 -1.31 18.96 22.05
C ALA A 112 -1.44 17.42 22.14
N ALA A 113 -1.87 16.76 21.07
CA ALA A 113 -1.96 15.30 21.03
C ALA A 113 -0.58 14.62 21.04
N TYR A 114 0.39 15.17 20.30
CA TYR A 114 1.76 14.67 20.23
C TYR A 114 2.48 14.76 21.59
N ARG A 115 2.30 15.87 22.33
CA ARG A 115 2.85 16.03 23.70
C ARG A 115 2.26 15.03 24.69
N ARG A 116 0.97 14.68 24.54
CA ARG A 116 0.33 13.65 25.37
C ARG A 116 0.91 12.26 25.12
N LEU A 117 1.25 11.96 23.86
CA LEU A 117 1.87 10.68 23.48
C LEU A 117 3.34 10.60 23.93
N ASN A 118 4.05 11.72 23.91
CA ASN A 118 5.49 11.78 24.19
C ASN A 118 5.80 12.75 25.35
N PRO A 119 5.36 12.46 26.58
CA PRO A 119 5.56 13.37 27.72
C PRO A 119 7.05 13.60 28.02
N GLY A 120 7.91 12.60 27.78
CA GLY A 120 9.36 12.70 28.00
C GLY A 120 10.13 13.51 26.94
N LYS A 121 9.52 13.83 25.79
CA LYS A 121 10.17 14.63 24.72
C LYS A 121 9.82 16.11 24.78
N ALA A 122 8.98 16.53 25.74
CA ALA A 122 8.41 17.87 25.79
C ALA A 122 9.31 18.94 26.45
N SER A 123 10.50 18.57 26.94
CA SER A 123 11.24 19.37 27.93
C SER A 123 12.27 20.36 27.38
N SER A 124 12.31 20.70 26.08
CA SER A 124 13.41 21.55 25.58
C SER A 124 13.14 22.48 24.39
N SER A 125 11.90 22.62 23.89
CA SER A 125 11.60 23.60 22.83
C SER A 125 10.57 24.65 23.27
N GLU A 126 10.99 25.55 24.15
CA GLU A 126 10.29 26.85 24.37
C GLU A 126 10.62 27.88 23.27
N ASN A 127 11.34 27.50 22.21
CA ASN A 127 11.83 28.46 21.21
C ASN A 127 10.81 28.79 20.11
N THR A 128 10.53 30.09 20.02
CA THR A 128 10.07 30.86 18.86
C THR A 128 8.87 30.32 18.10
N GLN A 129 7.70 30.61 18.68
CA GLN A 129 6.40 30.56 18.06
C GLN A 129 6.35 31.42 16.77
N ILE A 130 6.64 30.82 15.62
CA ILE A 130 6.33 31.42 14.32
C ILE A 130 4.81 31.56 14.26
N GLN A 131 4.31 32.78 14.40
CA GLN A 131 2.89 33.10 14.37
C GLN A 131 2.34 32.92 12.95
N ILE A 132 2.01 31.68 12.58
CA ILE A 132 1.11 31.42 11.46
C ILE A 132 -0.25 32.04 11.84
N PRO A 133 -0.87 32.92 11.04
CA PRO A 133 -2.11 33.60 11.42
C PRO A 133 -3.23 32.60 11.77
N ILE A 134 -3.47 32.49 13.08
CA ILE A 134 -4.27 31.45 13.78
C ILE A 134 -5.76 31.46 13.39
N ARG A 135 -6.26 32.52 12.75
CA ARG A 135 -7.70 32.73 12.50
C ARG A 135 -8.33 31.68 11.57
N ARG A 136 -7.55 31.02 10.70
CA ARG A 136 -8.06 29.91 9.85
C ARG A 136 -7.87 28.51 10.46
N LEU A 137 -6.99 28.33 11.44
CA LEU A 137 -6.73 27.01 12.06
C LEU A 137 -7.75 26.66 13.15
N LYS A 138 -8.26 27.64 13.91
CA LYS A 138 -9.19 27.41 15.04
C LYS A 138 -10.54 26.78 14.67
N ARG A 139 -10.94 26.81 13.39
CA ARG A 139 -12.21 26.21 12.91
C ARG A 139 -12.08 24.73 12.54
N MET A 140 -10.92 24.11 12.73
CA MET A 140 -10.70 22.72 12.29
C MET A 140 -10.54 21.79 13.48
N HIS A 141 -11.33 20.71 13.51
CA HIS A 141 -11.25 19.67 14.54
C HIS A 141 -10.03 18.73 14.41
N GLY A 142 -9.18 18.91 13.40
CA GLY A 142 -7.96 18.13 13.21
C GLY A 142 -6.99 18.74 12.19
N PRO A 143 -5.78 18.18 12.05
CA PRO A 143 -4.83 18.59 11.03
C PRO A 143 -5.43 18.36 9.65
N LYS A 144 -5.15 19.26 8.69
CA LYS A 144 -5.74 19.17 7.35
C LYS A 144 -5.31 17.85 6.69
N ARG A 145 -6.29 17.03 6.27
CA ARG A 145 -6.12 15.87 5.34
C ARG A 145 -5.16 16.21 4.18
N ALA A 146 -5.33 17.39 3.59
CA ALA A 146 -4.49 17.86 2.49
C ALA A 146 -3.00 18.00 2.85
N LEU A 147 -2.67 18.35 4.10
CA LEU A 147 -1.28 18.43 4.55
C LEU A 147 -0.67 17.04 4.72
N LEU A 148 -1.41 16.08 5.28
CA LEU A 148 -0.94 14.68 5.39
C LEU A 148 -0.67 14.08 4.01
N VAL A 149 -1.62 14.20 3.08
CA VAL A 149 -1.47 13.75 1.69
C VAL A 149 -0.29 14.44 1.01
N LYS A 150 -0.14 15.76 1.18
CA LYS A 150 1.01 16.50 0.66
C LYS A 150 2.33 16.00 1.25
N MET A 151 2.36 15.69 2.54
CA MET A 151 3.55 15.15 3.19
C MET A 151 3.94 13.78 2.65
N ILE A 152 2.95 12.90 2.44
CA ILE A 152 3.16 11.56 1.86
C ILE A 152 3.73 11.67 0.45
N THR A 153 3.18 12.56 -0.38
CA THR A 153 3.59 12.70 -1.79
C THR A 153 5.00 13.28 -1.96
N ILE A 154 5.47 14.10 -1.01
CA ILE A 154 6.81 14.71 -1.07
C ILE A 154 7.91 13.90 -0.37
N ALA A 155 7.56 12.91 0.47
CA ALA A 155 8.52 12.06 1.18
C ALA A 155 9.44 11.36 0.17
N ALA A 156 10.74 11.58 0.20
CA ALA A 156 11.69 11.09 -0.79
C ALA A 156 12.56 9.94 -0.28
N THR A 157 12.71 9.79 1.03
CA THR A 157 13.63 8.81 1.63
C THR A 157 12.92 7.83 2.56
N ARG A 158 13.59 6.71 2.85
CA ARG A 158 13.11 5.71 3.81
C ARG A 158 12.97 6.29 5.22
N ALA A 159 13.92 7.14 5.64
CA ALA A 159 13.86 7.85 6.92
C ALA A 159 12.60 8.71 7.05
N GLU A 160 12.26 9.44 5.98
CA GLU A 160 11.05 10.28 5.93
C GLU A 160 9.77 9.45 5.95
N LEU A 161 9.78 8.21 5.44
CA LEU A 161 8.66 7.29 5.60
C LEU A 161 8.48 6.83 7.07
N LEU A 162 9.57 6.63 7.80
CA LEU A 162 9.51 6.25 9.22
C LEU A 162 8.93 7.36 10.10
N ASP A 163 9.09 8.63 9.72
CA ASP A 163 8.47 9.75 10.44
C ASP A 163 6.93 9.65 10.50
N PHE A 164 6.29 8.93 9.57
CA PHE A 164 4.85 8.72 9.60
C PHE A 164 4.39 7.76 10.71
N VAL A 165 5.29 6.93 11.26
CA VAL A 165 4.96 6.02 12.37
C VAL A 165 4.43 6.83 13.56
N ASP A 166 5.16 7.86 13.97
CA ASP A 166 4.75 8.74 15.07
C ASP A 166 3.49 9.55 14.73
N ILE A 167 3.38 10.01 13.47
CA ILE A 167 2.21 10.78 13.03
C ILE A 167 0.95 9.92 13.08
N PHE A 168 0.99 8.70 12.57
CA PHE A 168 -0.16 7.80 12.57
C PHE A 168 -0.58 7.37 13.98
N LYS A 169 0.38 7.19 14.92
CA LYS A 169 0.04 6.98 16.34
C LYS A 169 -0.76 8.15 16.92
N VAL A 170 -0.34 9.39 16.64
CA VAL A 170 -1.06 10.58 17.10
C VAL A 170 -2.45 10.68 16.48
N TYR A 171 -2.57 10.41 15.18
CA TYR A 171 -3.88 10.37 14.51
C TYR A 171 -4.80 9.34 15.17
N ARG A 172 -4.30 8.13 15.45
CA ARG A 172 -5.07 7.08 16.10
C ARG A 172 -5.53 7.47 17.50
N GLN A 173 -4.63 8.01 18.33
CA GLN A 173 -4.95 8.42 19.70
C GLN A 173 -5.89 9.61 19.78
N ALA A 174 -5.80 10.55 18.84
CA ALA A 174 -6.71 11.67 18.74
C ALA A 174 -8.07 11.30 18.12
N GLY A 175 -8.24 10.06 17.65
CA GLY A 175 -9.46 9.63 16.95
C GLY A 175 -9.62 10.24 15.55
N TRP A 176 -8.54 10.75 14.96
CA TRP A 176 -8.56 11.29 13.60
C TRP A 176 -8.48 10.18 12.56
N HIS A 177 -9.42 10.18 11.63
CA HIS A 177 -9.46 9.21 10.54
C HIS A 177 -8.42 9.56 9.46
N ILE A 178 -7.60 8.58 9.08
CA ILE A 178 -6.74 8.66 7.89
C ILE A 178 -7.59 8.23 6.69
N ASP A 179 -7.79 9.13 5.75
CA ASP A 179 -8.61 8.85 4.57
C ASP A 179 -8.04 7.73 3.68
N ASP A 180 -8.90 6.99 2.98
CA ASP A 180 -8.51 5.85 2.15
C ASP A 180 -7.53 6.25 1.04
N LEU A 181 -7.69 7.45 0.45
CA LEU A 181 -6.76 7.96 -0.54
C LEU A 181 -5.36 8.22 0.06
N ALA A 182 -5.31 8.76 1.28
CA ALA A 182 -4.03 8.97 1.97
C ALA A 182 -3.35 7.64 2.32
N ARG A 183 -4.13 6.61 2.69
CA ARG A 183 -3.60 5.25 2.91
C ARG A 183 -3.03 4.66 1.63
N LEU A 184 -3.76 4.79 0.51
CA LEU A 184 -3.30 4.38 -0.82
C LEU A 184 -2.01 5.07 -1.22
N ASP A 185 -1.96 6.40 -1.10
CA ASP A 185 -0.77 7.20 -1.43
C ASP A 185 0.43 6.78 -0.59
N PHE A 186 0.23 6.48 0.69
CA PHE A 186 1.30 6.02 1.59
C PHE A 186 1.83 4.65 1.18
N ILE A 187 0.95 3.66 0.95
CA ILE A 187 1.35 2.32 0.47
C ILE A 187 2.09 2.45 -0.87
N GLY A 188 1.55 3.24 -1.81
CA GLY A 188 2.17 3.50 -3.09
C GLY A 188 3.55 4.14 -2.96
N ARG A 189 3.73 5.04 -1.99
CA ARG A 189 5.03 5.66 -1.71
C ARG A 189 6.04 4.68 -1.12
N CYS A 190 5.62 3.83 -0.18
CA CYS A 190 6.45 2.73 0.34
C CYS A 190 6.94 1.80 -0.78
N ILE A 191 6.06 1.42 -1.71
CA ILE A 191 6.42 0.61 -2.88
C ILE A 191 7.41 1.35 -3.78
N HIS A 192 7.14 2.62 -4.09
CA HIS A 192 7.99 3.44 -4.96
C HIS A 192 9.40 3.64 -4.41
N LEU A 193 9.53 3.82 -3.09
CA LEU A 193 10.80 3.99 -2.39
C LEU A 193 11.46 2.66 -2.01
N LYS A 194 10.94 1.52 -2.50
CA LYS A 194 11.45 0.17 -2.20
C LYS A 194 11.53 -0.14 -0.69
N ALA A 195 10.58 0.40 0.08
CA ALA A 195 10.44 0.16 1.51
C ALA A 195 9.01 -0.33 1.88
N PRO A 196 8.51 -1.41 1.28
CA PRO A 196 7.20 -1.96 1.59
C PRO A 196 7.12 -2.61 2.99
N ASP A 197 8.25 -2.95 3.59
CA ASP A 197 8.37 -3.44 4.97
C ASP A 197 7.77 -2.45 5.97
N ILE A 198 7.95 -1.14 5.77
CA ILE A 198 7.34 -0.09 6.61
C ILE A 198 5.81 -0.15 6.55
N ALA A 199 5.25 -0.30 5.35
CA ALA A 199 3.80 -0.42 5.19
C ALA A 199 3.28 -1.70 5.85
N LEU A 200 3.99 -2.82 5.67
CA LEU A 200 3.63 -4.09 6.31
C LEU A 200 3.68 -4.01 7.84
N ALA A 201 4.70 -3.37 8.41
CA ALA A 201 4.82 -3.15 9.85
C ALA A 201 3.63 -2.36 10.41
N ILE A 202 3.29 -1.24 9.76
CA ILE A 202 2.14 -0.41 10.15
C ILE A 202 0.82 -1.19 10.06
N LEU A 203 0.67 -2.03 9.03
CA LEU A 203 -0.51 -2.89 8.87
C LEU A 203 -0.57 -3.99 9.94
N TYR A 204 0.53 -4.71 10.16
CA TYR A 204 0.60 -5.75 11.18
C TYR A 204 0.24 -5.22 12.58
N HIS A 205 0.69 -4.00 12.90
CA HIS A 205 0.39 -3.30 14.15
C HIS A 205 -0.89 -2.44 14.08
N ARG A 206 -1.90 -2.89 13.33
CA ARG A 206 -3.18 -2.18 13.13
C ARG A 206 -3.77 -1.51 14.39
N PRO A 207 -3.83 -2.13 15.59
CA PRO A 207 -4.44 -1.50 16.75
C PRO A 207 -3.76 -0.18 17.17
N ILE A 208 -2.44 -0.08 16.93
CA ILE A 208 -1.60 1.07 17.27
C ILE A 208 -1.80 2.22 16.27
N PHE A 209 -1.91 1.89 14.98
CA PHE A 209 -1.93 2.89 13.91
C PHE A 209 -3.32 3.21 13.37
N GLY A 210 -4.30 2.32 13.52
CA GLY A 210 -5.61 2.44 12.86
C GLY A 210 -5.50 2.52 11.33
N PHE A 211 -4.45 1.90 10.78
CA PHE A 211 -4.15 1.90 9.36
C PHE A 211 -4.68 0.63 8.71
N ASP A 212 -5.53 0.79 7.70
CA ASP A 212 -6.23 -0.29 7.02
C ASP A 212 -5.81 -0.37 5.55
N ILE A 213 -5.83 -1.57 4.95
CA ILE A 213 -5.68 -1.69 3.51
C ILE A 213 -7.01 -1.30 2.85
N PRO A 214 -7.02 -0.29 1.96
CA PRO A 214 -8.26 0.21 1.38
C PRO A 214 -8.75 -0.65 0.20
N THR A 215 -7.85 -1.25 -0.58
CA THR A 215 -8.21 -1.97 -1.82
C THR A 215 -7.40 -3.24 -2.02
N LEU A 216 -8.00 -4.24 -2.65
CA LEU A 216 -7.34 -5.51 -3.02
C LEU A 216 -6.15 -5.26 -3.96
N THR A 217 -6.29 -4.33 -4.92
CA THR A 217 -5.20 -3.94 -5.83
C THR A 217 -3.98 -3.42 -5.07
N SER A 218 -4.18 -2.60 -4.03
CA SER A 218 -3.07 -2.10 -3.20
C SER A 218 -2.40 -3.22 -2.40
N ALA A 219 -3.18 -4.20 -1.93
CA ALA A 219 -2.68 -5.38 -1.23
C ALA A 219 -1.81 -6.26 -2.15
N ARG A 220 -2.30 -6.54 -3.38
CA ARG A 220 -1.55 -7.29 -4.41
C ARG A 220 -0.27 -6.56 -4.82
N ALA A 221 -0.34 -5.23 -5.01
CA ALA A 221 0.82 -4.42 -5.34
C ALA A 221 1.87 -4.42 -4.21
N LEU A 222 1.44 -4.34 -2.96
CA LEU A 222 2.32 -4.42 -1.80
C LEU A 222 2.97 -5.80 -1.68
N MET A 223 2.19 -6.88 -1.81
CA MET A 223 2.69 -8.26 -1.80
C MET A 223 3.73 -8.50 -2.88
N ARG A 224 3.45 -8.02 -4.10
CA ARG A 224 4.41 -8.07 -5.20
C ARG A 224 5.70 -7.31 -4.87
N SER A 225 5.58 -6.12 -4.28
CA SER A 225 6.75 -5.32 -3.90
C SER A 225 7.60 -6.06 -2.86
N LEU A 226 6.98 -6.66 -1.85
CA LEU A 226 7.68 -7.46 -0.82
C LEU A 226 8.48 -8.61 -1.45
N LEU A 227 7.87 -9.35 -2.39
CA LEU A 227 8.52 -10.49 -3.05
C LEU A 227 9.57 -10.09 -4.11
N SER A 228 9.55 -8.85 -4.60
CA SER A 228 10.45 -8.41 -5.68
C SER A 228 11.71 -7.70 -5.18
N ILE A 229 11.71 -7.22 -3.94
CA ILE A 229 12.81 -6.41 -3.41
C ILE A 229 13.90 -7.34 -2.84
N PRO A 230 15.18 -7.12 -3.20
CA PRO A 230 16.29 -7.82 -2.56
C PRO A 230 16.25 -7.60 -1.05
N TRP A 231 16.46 -8.67 -0.29
CA TRP A 231 16.51 -8.61 1.16
C TRP A 231 17.96 -8.73 1.66
N PRO A 232 18.42 -7.87 2.58
CA PRO A 232 17.68 -6.77 3.23
C PRO A 232 17.37 -5.60 2.28
N PRO A 233 16.32 -4.80 2.55
CA PRO A 233 15.96 -3.66 1.71
C PRO A 233 17.12 -2.68 1.57
N PRO A 234 17.24 -1.99 0.42
CA PRO A 234 18.24 -0.94 0.27
C PRO A 234 18.05 0.12 1.37
N ASP A 235 19.16 0.52 2.00
CA ASP A 235 19.20 1.48 3.12
C ASP A 235 18.53 1.04 4.44
N ALA A 236 18.16 -0.25 4.58
CA ALA A 236 17.67 -0.79 5.84
C ALA A 236 18.71 -0.70 6.96
N ASP A 237 19.99 -0.95 6.66
CA ASP A 237 21.08 -0.86 7.65
C ASP A 237 21.26 0.57 8.19
N LYS A 238 21.00 1.58 7.36
CA LYS A 238 21.12 2.99 7.74
C LYS A 238 19.93 3.46 8.56
N THR A 239 18.77 2.86 8.33
CA THR A 239 17.51 3.24 8.97
C THR A 239 16.74 1.96 9.32
N PRO A 240 17.00 1.28 10.43
CA PRO A 240 16.21 0.10 10.79
C PRO A 240 14.75 0.48 11.11
N LEU A 241 13.86 -0.51 11.07
CA LEU A 241 12.52 -0.33 11.65
C LEU A 241 12.67 -0.06 13.16
N PRO A 242 11.92 0.91 13.72
CA PRO A 242 11.83 1.09 15.17
C PRO A 242 11.45 -0.22 15.89
N GLU A 243 12.07 -0.47 17.05
CA GLU A 243 11.89 -1.72 17.81
C GLU A 243 10.43 -2.05 18.12
N ASP A 244 9.61 -1.02 18.33
CA ASP A 244 8.20 -1.12 18.67
C ASP A 244 7.29 -1.52 17.49
N ILE A 245 7.81 -1.52 16.27
CA ILE A 245 7.11 -1.98 15.06
C ILE A 245 7.91 -3.03 14.28
N THR A 246 8.76 -3.79 14.97
CA THR A 246 9.52 -4.86 14.36
C THR A 246 8.59 -5.96 13.84
N LEU A 247 8.87 -6.42 12.62
CA LEU A 247 8.16 -7.55 12.03
C LEU A 247 8.67 -8.86 12.65
N PRO A 248 7.80 -9.84 12.90
CA PRO A 248 8.19 -11.11 13.53
C PRO A 248 9.01 -12.03 12.63
N THR A 249 9.15 -11.69 11.35
CA THR A 249 9.77 -12.55 10.34
C THR A 249 10.77 -11.75 9.51
N GLU A 250 11.78 -12.42 8.98
CA GLU A 250 12.89 -11.76 8.26
C GLU A 250 12.93 -12.08 6.77
N THR A 251 12.23 -13.12 6.29
CA THR A 251 12.28 -13.50 4.87
C THR A 251 11.21 -12.76 4.06
N PRO A 252 11.48 -12.38 2.79
CA PRO A 252 10.49 -11.76 1.90
C PRO A 252 9.21 -12.58 1.72
N LEU A 253 9.35 -13.91 1.68
CA LEU A 253 8.21 -14.83 1.57
C LEU A 253 7.39 -14.85 2.86
N ALA A 254 8.05 -14.85 4.03
CA ALA A 254 7.34 -14.75 5.30
C ALA A 254 6.62 -13.40 5.44
N HIS A 255 7.17 -12.30 4.94
CA HIS A 255 6.46 -11.01 4.84
C HIS A 255 5.24 -11.06 3.91
N ALA A 256 5.37 -11.70 2.75
CA ALA A 256 4.27 -11.88 1.84
C ALA A 256 3.16 -12.76 2.44
N LEU A 257 3.53 -13.84 3.15
CA LEU A 257 2.60 -14.68 3.90
C LEU A 257 1.92 -13.91 5.04
N LEU A 258 2.69 -13.11 5.78
CA LEU A 258 2.16 -12.26 6.83
C LEU A 258 1.09 -11.31 6.25
N LEU A 259 1.39 -10.68 5.11
CA LEU A 259 0.42 -9.84 4.42
C LEU A 259 -0.80 -10.62 3.92
N ALA A 260 -0.61 -11.82 3.35
CA ALA A 260 -1.69 -12.69 2.91
C ALA A 260 -2.65 -13.03 4.07
N ASN A 261 -2.11 -13.32 5.25
CA ASN A 261 -2.84 -13.58 6.48
C ASN A 261 -3.54 -12.34 7.06
N LEU A 262 -3.28 -11.15 6.54
CA LEU A 262 -3.98 -9.93 6.94
C LEU A 262 -5.17 -9.60 6.02
N PHE A 263 -5.34 -10.29 4.89
CA PHE A 263 -6.42 -9.98 3.94
C PHE A 263 -7.79 -10.07 4.60
N ASP A 264 -8.05 -11.16 5.33
CA ASP A 264 -9.30 -11.38 6.06
C ASP A 264 -9.51 -10.36 7.19
N VAL A 265 -8.45 -9.97 7.90
CA VAL A 265 -8.46 -8.93 8.96
C VAL A 265 -8.92 -7.58 8.41
N TYR A 266 -8.59 -7.30 7.15
CA TYR A 266 -8.98 -6.07 6.45
C TYR A 266 -10.27 -6.17 5.64
N GLY A 267 -10.96 -7.32 5.68
CA GLY A 267 -12.18 -7.54 4.90
C GLY A 267 -11.91 -7.68 3.39
N LEU A 268 -10.68 -8.01 3.00
CA LEU A 268 -10.36 -8.43 1.64
C LEU A 268 -10.69 -9.92 1.46
N PRO A 269 -10.94 -10.39 0.22
CA PRO A 269 -11.06 -11.82 -0.05
C PRO A 269 -9.83 -12.56 0.49
N PRO A 270 -9.96 -13.74 1.11
CA PRO A 270 -8.80 -14.50 1.58
C PRO A 270 -7.79 -14.68 0.45
N ALA A 271 -6.49 -14.52 0.74
CA ALA A 271 -5.43 -14.62 -0.27
C ALA A 271 -5.47 -15.95 -1.04
N GLU A 272 -5.91 -17.03 -0.38
CA GLU A 272 -6.15 -18.37 -0.95
C GLU A 272 -7.15 -18.35 -2.11
N THR A 273 -8.17 -17.48 -2.03
CA THR A 273 -9.21 -17.33 -3.05
C THR A 273 -8.80 -16.38 -4.17
N ASP A 274 -7.83 -15.49 -3.90
CA ASP A 274 -7.34 -14.55 -4.89
C ASP A 274 -6.26 -15.18 -5.79
N LYS A 275 -6.61 -15.43 -7.06
CA LYS A 275 -5.69 -16.02 -8.04
C LYS A 275 -4.37 -15.24 -8.15
N VAL A 276 -4.40 -13.91 -8.06
CA VAL A 276 -3.17 -13.09 -8.17
C VAL A 276 -2.26 -13.29 -6.97
N ALA A 277 -2.81 -13.24 -5.75
CA ALA A 277 -2.06 -13.51 -4.53
C ALA A 277 -1.48 -14.95 -4.52
N CYS A 278 -2.26 -15.96 -4.91
CA CYS A 278 -1.76 -17.32 -5.04
C CYS A 278 -0.57 -17.42 -6.01
N VAL A 279 -0.67 -16.81 -7.19
CA VAL A 279 0.43 -16.79 -8.18
C VAL A 279 1.66 -16.04 -7.68
N LEU A 280 1.46 -14.95 -6.94
CA LEU A 280 2.53 -14.21 -6.28
C LEU A 280 3.28 -15.11 -5.29
N LEU A 281 2.56 -15.76 -4.39
CA LEU A 281 3.10 -16.67 -3.37
C LEU A 281 3.80 -17.89 -3.99
N LEU A 282 3.22 -18.50 -5.02
CA LEU A 282 3.87 -19.58 -5.78
C LEU A 282 5.20 -19.14 -6.38
N GLY A 283 5.20 -18.00 -7.06
CA GLY A 283 6.41 -17.47 -7.69
C GLY A 283 7.49 -17.09 -6.67
N GLY A 284 7.09 -16.57 -5.51
CA GLY A 284 8.00 -16.31 -4.38
C GLY A 284 8.59 -17.60 -3.81
N SER A 285 7.76 -18.61 -3.59
CA SER A 285 8.17 -19.93 -3.07
C SER A 285 9.15 -20.63 -3.99
N ALA A 286 8.88 -20.66 -5.30
CA ALA A 286 9.81 -21.23 -6.28
C ALA A 286 11.16 -20.50 -6.32
N GLN A 287 11.17 -19.18 -6.17
CA GLN A 287 12.41 -18.41 -6.09
C GLN A 287 13.22 -18.73 -4.83
N GLN A 288 12.54 -18.88 -3.70
CA GLN A 288 13.15 -19.24 -2.41
C GLN A 288 13.76 -20.65 -2.46
N LEU A 289 13.01 -21.63 -2.98
CA LEU A 289 13.50 -22.99 -3.20
C LEU A 289 14.70 -23.02 -4.15
N LYS A 290 14.66 -22.24 -5.24
CA LYS A 290 15.79 -22.12 -6.17
C LYS A 290 17.03 -21.49 -5.52
N ALA A 291 16.83 -20.59 -4.57
CA ALA A 291 17.91 -19.99 -3.79
C ALA A 291 18.45 -20.92 -2.68
N GLY A 292 17.77 -22.04 -2.40
CA GLY A 292 18.10 -22.95 -1.30
C GLY A 292 17.83 -22.37 0.09
N SER A 293 17.08 -21.26 0.18
CA SER A 293 16.67 -20.66 1.45
C SER A 293 15.30 -21.16 1.87
N ASP A 294 15.10 -21.35 3.18
CA ASP A 294 13.82 -21.66 3.86
C ASP A 294 12.87 -22.60 3.06
N THR A 295 13.26 -23.87 2.97
CA THR A 295 12.56 -24.84 2.12
C THR A 295 11.21 -25.29 2.69
N GLU A 296 11.02 -25.19 4.00
CA GLU A 296 9.80 -25.67 4.68
C GLU A 296 8.60 -24.76 4.41
N ASP A 297 8.75 -23.45 4.62
CA ASP A 297 7.71 -22.47 4.34
C ASP A 297 7.32 -22.47 2.86
N ALA A 298 8.32 -22.51 1.97
CA ALA A 298 8.07 -22.53 0.54
C ALA A 298 7.32 -23.79 0.09
N ASN A 299 7.69 -24.98 0.59
CA ASN A 299 6.98 -26.22 0.26
C ASN A 299 5.54 -26.23 0.80
N THR A 300 5.34 -25.70 2.01
CA THR A 300 4.00 -25.58 2.62
C THR A 300 3.09 -24.70 1.78
N ILE A 301 3.60 -23.57 1.27
CA ILE A 301 2.84 -22.69 0.38
C ILE A 301 2.51 -23.38 -0.94
N LEU A 302 3.48 -24.07 -1.55
CA LEU A 302 3.24 -24.82 -2.80
C LEU A 302 2.11 -25.83 -2.63
N GLN A 303 2.13 -26.58 -1.52
CA GLN A 303 1.10 -27.56 -1.21
C GLN A 303 -0.26 -26.90 -1.00
N LEU A 304 -0.33 -25.83 -0.18
CA LEU A 304 -1.58 -25.13 0.11
C LEU A 304 -2.21 -24.52 -1.15
N VAL A 305 -1.40 -23.92 -2.03
CA VAL A 305 -1.91 -23.36 -3.29
C VAL A 305 -2.34 -24.47 -4.25
N ARG A 306 -1.63 -25.60 -4.32
CA ARG A 306 -2.04 -26.77 -5.11
C ARG A 306 -3.39 -27.30 -4.64
N GLU A 307 -3.54 -27.56 -3.36
CA GLU A 307 -4.80 -28.05 -2.77
C GLU A 307 -5.95 -27.08 -3.06
N THR A 308 -5.71 -25.78 -2.95
CA THR A 308 -6.73 -24.77 -3.25
C THR A 308 -7.11 -24.74 -4.73
N ALA A 309 -6.13 -24.86 -5.63
CA ALA A 309 -6.34 -24.86 -7.08
C ALA A 309 -7.08 -26.11 -7.58
N GLU A 310 -6.86 -27.27 -6.94
CA GLU A 310 -7.54 -28.52 -7.25
C GLU A 310 -8.99 -28.51 -6.72
N ASN A 311 -9.20 -28.01 -5.50
CA ASN A 311 -10.53 -27.90 -4.90
C ASN A 311 -11.45 -26.88 -5.60
N GLN A 312 -10.90 -25.84 -6.23
CA GLN A 312 -11.71 -24.92 -7.03
C GLN A 312 -12.35 -25.59 -8.26
N ARG A 313 -11.77 -26.69 -8.77
CA ARG A 313 -12.30 -27.41 -9.94
C ARG A 313 -13.57 -28.21 -9.61
N THR A 314 -13.76 -28.60 -8.35
CA THR A 314 -14.91 -29.42 -7.94
C THR A 314 -16.13 -28.59 -7.54
N GLN A 315 -15.98 -27.28 -7.32
CA GLN A 315 -17.08 -26.40 -6.91
C GLN A 315 -17.86 -25.72 -8.05
N THR A 316 -17.69 -26.17 -9.30
CA THR A 316 -18.46 -25.64 -10.45
C THR A 316 -19.96 -25.97 -10.42
N GLU A 317 -20.40 -26.91 -9.58
CA GLU A 317 -21.81 -27.06 -9.22
C GLU A 317 -22.07 -26.24 -7.95
N GLY A 318 -22.77 -25.11 -8.12
CA GLY A 318 -23.08 -24.23 -7.00
C GLY A 318 -23.71 -25.01 -5.85
N PRO A 319 -23.34 -24.72 -4.59
CA PRO A 319 -23.91 -25.41 -3.45
C PRO A 319 -25.41 -25.14 -3.45
N VAL A 320 -26.21 -26.14 -3.80
CA VAL A 320 -27.60 -26.21 -3.37
C VAL A 320 -27.53 -26.19 -1.85
N LEU A 321 -27.86 -25.04 -1.27
CA LEU A 321 -27.93 -24.84 0.17
C LEU A 321 -29.02 -25.76 0.73
N ASN A 322 -28.66 -27.01 1.00
CA ASN A 322 -29.47 -27.89 1.81
C ASN A 322 -29.22 -27.49 3.26
N SER A 323 -30.24 -26.89 3.86
CA SER A 323 -30.22 -26.19 5.15
C SER A 323 -30.18 -27.11 6.37
N GLN A 324 -29.68 -28.34 6.22
CA GLN A 324 -29.64 -29.35 7.26
C GLN A 324 -28.34 -30.14 7.19
N ASP A 325 -27.26 -29.60 7.77
CA ASP A 325 -26.32 -30.45 8.54
C ASP A 325 -25.28 -29.63 9.32
N PRO A 326 -25.24 -29.72 10.66
CA PRO A 326 -24.19 -29.15 11.47
C PRO A 326 -23.23 -30.25 11.93
N LYS A 327 -22.14 -30.52 11.20
CA LYS A 327 -20.93 -31.20 11.72
C LYS A 327 -19.89 -31.40 10.61
N VAL A 328 -18.93 -30.49 10.48
CA VAL A 328 -17.55 -30.87 10.13
C VAL A 328 -16.60 -29.99 10.94
N LYS A 329 -15.95 -30.61 11.93
CA LYS A 329 -14.77 -30.12 12.63
C LYS A 329 -13.59 -30.97 12.17
N ASN A 330 -12.41 -30.33 12.16
CA ASN A 330 -11.06 -30.90 12.20
C ASN A 330 -10.28 -30.84 10.87
N GLY A 331 -9.20 -30.06 10.89
CA GLY A 331 -8.21 -29.95 9.82
C GLY A 331 -7.94 -28.52 9.37
N LYS A 332 -7.52 -27.61 10.27
CA LYS A 332 -6.93 -26.33 9.84
C LYS A 332 -5.89 -25.86 10.85
N LEU A 333 -4.82 -25.24 10.35
CA LEU A 333 -3.78 -24.52 11.10
C LEU A 333 -4.43 -23.59 12.13
N VAL A 334 -4.38 -23.97 13.41
CA VAL A 334 -5.06 -23.28 14.51
C VAL A 334 -4.11 -22.41 15.34
N ALA A 335 -2.79 -22.60 15.30
CA ALA A 335 -1.91 -21.93 16.25
C ALA A 335 -1.68 -20.43 15.95
N THR A 336 -1.50 -20.02 14.69
CA THR A 336 -1.26 -18.60 14.33
C THR A 336 -2.53 -17.91 13.86
N SER A 337 -3.37 -18.62 13.10
CA SER A 337 -4.64 -18.08 12.60
C SER A 337 -5.65 -17.88 13.71
N GLN A 338 -5.70 -18.68 14.78
CA GLN A 338 -6.69 -18.45 15.84
C GLN A 338 -6.33 -17.24 16.71
N ALA A 339 -5.06 -16.98 17.01
CA ALA A 339 -4.63 -15.77 17.71
C ALA A 339 -4.89 -14.50 16.87
N ILE A 340 -4.67 -14.56 15.56
CA ILE A 340 -4.97 -13.45 14.63
C ILE A 340 -6.48 -13.30 14.44
N LYS A 341 -7.24 -14.38 14.35
CA LYS A 341 -8.71 -14.38 14.20
C LYS A 341 -9.41 -13.92 15.48
N GLU A 342 -8.84 -14.17 16.66
CA GLU A 342 -9.30 -13.57 17.92
C GLU A 342 -8.94 -12.09 18.03
N ARG A 343 -7.79 -11.64 17.50
CA ARG A 343 -7.49 -10.21 17.27
C ARG A 343 -8.39 -9.58 16.20
N GLY A 344 -8.85 -10.35 15.21
CA GLY A 344 -9.70 -9.94 14.08
C GLY A 344 -11.20 -9.92 14.36
N LYS A 345 -11.66 -10.41 15.52
CA LYS A 345 -13.06 -10.28 15.97
C LYS A 345 -13.49 -8.80 16.08
N SER A 346 -12.54 -7.87 16.20
CA SER A 346 -12.72 -6.43 16.02
C SER A 346 -12.34 -5.98 14.60
N THR A 347 -12.83 -6.67 13.57
CA THR A 347 -12.96 -6.06 12.24
C THR A 347 -13.75 -4.78 12.45
N SER A 348 -13.09 -3.63 12.28
CA SER A 348 -13.73 -2.33 12.54
C SER A 348 -15.07 -2.30 11.80
N GLU A 349 -16.10 -1.75 12.44
CA GLU A 349 -17.37 -1.50 11.75
C GLU A 349 -17.12 -0.76 10.43
N ALA A 350 -16.09 0.08 10.34
CA ALA A 350 -15.65 0.70 9.10
C ALA A 350 -15.23 -0.29 7.99
N ALA A 351 -14.48 -1.36 8.30
CA ALA A 351 -14.13 -2.39 7.32
C ALA A 351 -15.36 -3.20 6.88
N ARG A 352 -16.29 -3.50 7.81
CA ARG A 352 -17.55 -4.22 7.50
C ARG A 352 -18.58 -3.34 6.80
N ALA A 353 -18.58 -2.04 7.06
CA ALA A 353 -19.51 -1.07 6.48
C ALA A 353 -19.06 -0.60 5.08
N ARG A 354 -17.90 -1.03 4.59
CA ARG A 354 -17.51 -0.92 3.18
C ARG A 354 -18.40 -1.88 2.37
N THR A 355 -19.64 -1.49 2.12
CA THR A 355 -20.62 -2.26 1.33
C THR A 355 -20.32 -2.26 -0.17
N ALA A 356 -19.30 -1.52 -0.61
CA ALA A 356 -18.74 -1.62 -1.95
C ALA A 356 -17.22 -1.41 -1.87
N PRO A 357 -16.38 -2.35 -2.36
CA PRO A 357 -14.97 -2.04 -2.57
C PRO A 357 -14.89 -0.82 -3.49
N LEU A 358 -14.07 0.17 -3.13
CA LEU A 358 -13.91 1.42 -3.91
C LEU A 358 -13.36 1.18 -5.33
N TYR A 359 -12.98 -0.06 -5.67
CA TYR A 359 -12.46 -0.48 -6.96
C TYR A 359 -12.99 -1.88 -7.32
N ASN A 360 -13.23 -2.11 -8.62
CA ASN A 360 -13.65 -3.40 -9.15
C ASN A 360 -12.61 -4.49 -8.83
N ASP A 361 -13.09 -5.68 -8.46
CA ASP A 361 -12.27 -6.90 -8.32
C ASP A 361 -11.65 -7.37 -9.66
N GLU A 362 -11.96 -6.69 -10.75
CA GLU A 362 -11.47 -6.95 -12.09
C GLU A 362 -9.95 -6.80 -12.15
N LEU A 363 -9.27 -7.85 -12.62
CA LEU A 363 -7.84 -7.78 -12.88
C LEU A 363 -7.56 -6.80 -14.01
N THR A 364 -6.60 -5.92 -13.76
CA THR A 364 -6.05 -5.02 -14.78
C THR A 364 -5.32 -5.83 -15.86
N VAL A 365 -5.24 -5.28 -17.08
CA VAL A 365 -4.54 -5.93 -18.22
C VAL A 365 -3.07 -6.19 -17.88
N SER A 366 -2.43 -5.29 -17.14
CA SER A 366 -1.06 -5.43 -16.66
C SER A 366 -0.92 -6.58 -15.65
N GLU A 367 -1.88 -6.74 -14.72
CA GLU A 367 -1.90 -7.88 -13.79
C GLU A 367 -2.07 -9.20 -14.53
N ARG A 368 -3.02 -9.32 -15.48
CA ARG A 368 -3.22 -10.56 -16.25
C ARG A 368 -1.97 -10.96 -17.03
N THR A 369 -1.37 -9.99 -17.74
CA THR A 369 -0.15 -10.21 -18.53
C THR A 369 0.99 -10.67 -17.62
N TRP A 370 1.11 -10.05 -16.45
CA TRP A 370 2.15 -10.40 -15.49
C TRP A 370 1.91 -11.78 -14.86
N VAL A 371 0.69 -12.08 -14.42
CA VAL A 371 0.28 -13.37 -13.86
C VAL A 371 0.62 -14.49 -14.84
N LYS A 372 0.26 -14.32 -16.12
CA LYS A 372 0.58 -15.28 -17.17
C LYS A 372 2.09 -15.54 -17.26
N ARG A 373 2.90 -14.48 -17.40
CA ARG A 373 4.37 -14.61 -17.45
C ARG A 373 4.96 -15.27 -16.20
N ARG A 374 4.39 -15.01 -15.02
CA ARG A 374 4.88 -15.57 -13.76
C ARG A 374 4.53 -17.05 -13.65
N LEU A 375 3.33 -17.43 -14.06
CA LEU A 375 2.91 -18.84 -14.14
C LEU A 375 3.73 -19.62 -15.15
N ASP A 376 4.01 -19.06 -16.34
CA ASP A 376 4.83 -19.73 -17.34
C ASP A 376 6.24 -20.03 -16.78
N LYS A 377 6.88 -19.06 -16.12
CA LYS A 377 8.17 -19.27 -15.42
C LYS A 377 8.10 -20.31 -14.30
N PHE A 378 6.98 -20.36 -13.58
CA PHE A 378 6.77 -21.36 -12.54
C PHE A 378 6.63 -22.76 -13.13
N VAL A 379 5.90 -22.90 -14.25
CA VAL A 379 5.74 -24.17 -14.97
C VAL A 379 7.09 -24.67 -15.47
N GLU A 380 7.90 -23.80 -16.09
CA GLU A 380 9.26 -24.13 -16.51
C GLU A 380 10.09 -24.67 -15.33
N TRP A 381 10.13 -23.92 -14.22
CA TRP A 381 10.85 -24.35 -13.01
C TRP A 381 10.31 -25.68 -12.45
N ALA A 382 8.99 -25.85 -12.37
CA ALA A 382 8.39 -27.07 -11.82
C ALA A 382 8.67 -28.29 -12.70
N GLN A 383 8.71 -28.13 -14.03
CA GLN A 383 9.09 -29.17 -14.98
C GLN A 383 10.58 -29.56 -14.84
N GLU A 384 11.46 -28.57 -14.67
CA GLU A 384 12.89 -28.82 -14.36
C GLU A 384 13.06 -29.65 -13.07
N GLN A 385 12.17 -29.46 -12.10
CA GLN A 385 12.14 -30.23 -10.84
C GLN A 385 11.34 -31.55 -10.93
N GLY A 386 10.81 -31.92 -12.10
CA GLY A 386 10.01 -33.13 -12.29
C GLY A 386 8.65 -33.12 -11.56
N GLN A 387 8.10 -31.94 -11.25
CA GLN A 387 6.81 -31.80 -10.58
C GLN A 387 5.65 -31.75 -11.58
N ASP A 388 4.48 -32.27 -11.17
CA ASP A 388 3.24 -32.10 -11.93
C ASP A 388 2.77 -30.63 -11.92
N THR A 389 2.45 -30.14 -13.12
CA THR A 389 2.04 -28.75 -13.41
C THR A 389 0.61 -28.66 -13.95
N ALA A 390 -0.13 -29.77 -14.09
CA ALA A 390 -1.48 -29.76 -14.63
C ALA A 390 -2.44 -28.84 -13.86
N TRP A 391 -2.32 -28.82 -12.52
CA TRP A 391 -3.12 -27.97 -11.63
C TRP A 391 -2.87 -26.46 -11.82
N VAL A 392 -1.71 -26.06 -12.34
CA VAL A 392 -1.35 -24.64 -12.55
C VAL A 392 -2.27 -23.98 -13.58
N ASN A 393 -2.84 -24.76 -14.51
CA ASN A 393 -3.80 -24.26 -15.49
C ASN A 393 -5.09 -23.72 -14.85
N ASN A 394 -5.47 -24.20 -13.66
CA ASN A 394 -6.65 -23.69 -12.93
C ASN A 394 -6.42 -22.26 -12.40
N LEU A 395 -5.16 -21.89 -12.18
CA LEU A 395 -4.75 -20.56 -11.74
C LEU A 395 -4.63 -19.55 -12.88
N ARG A 396 -4.67 -19.99 -14.14
CA ARG A 396 -4.67 -19.07 -15.28
C ARG A 396 -5.96 -18.22 -15.20
N VAL A 397 -5.76 -16.90 -15.19
CA VAL A 397 -6.85 -15.94 -15.23
C VAL A 397 -7.19 -15.68 -16.70
N ALA A 398 -8.48 -15.77 -17.04
CA ALA A 398 -8.99 -15.52 -18.39
C ALA A 398 -8.86 -14.05 -18.83
#